data_AF-X1KQS9-F1
#
_entry.id   AF-X1KQS9-F1
#
_cell.length_a   1.000
_cell.length_b   1.000
_cell.length_c   1.000
_cell.angle_alpha   90.00
_cell.angle_beta   90.00
_cell.angle_gamma   90.00
#
_symmetry.space_group_name_H-M   'P 1'
#
loop_
_entity.id
_entity.type
_entity.pdbx_description
1 polymer ?
#
loop_
_entity_poly.entity_id
_entity_poly.type
_entity_poly.pdbx_seq_one_letter_code
_entity_poly.pdbx_strand_id
1 'polypeptide(L)' 'VGIFEAFTPKHVKKYANLSEQIQNAFKDYINDVKEVNFPTAEHSFKISEEEKTMFYKILSKKES' A
#
# COMPACT_ATOMS: atom_id res chain seq x y z
N VAL A 1 -12.28 -16.73 4.51
CA VAL A 1 -11.05 -16.04 4.09
C VAL A 1 -9.88 -16.94 4.46
N GLY A 2 -9.19 -17.50 3.47
CA GLY A 2 -8.14 -18.51 3.62
C GLY A 2 -6.83 -17.94 4.15
N ILE A 3 -6.87 -17.37 5.37
CA ILE A 3 -5.71 -16.82 6.09
C ILE A 3 -4.84 -17.95 6.70
N PHE A 4 -5.34 -19.19 6.73
CA PHE A 4 -4.67 -20.32 7.34
C PHE A 4 -4.40 -21.41 6.31
N GLU A 5 -3.18 -21.44 5.78
CA GLU A 5 -2.68 -22.46 4.86
C GLU A 5 -2.48 -23.84 5.52
N ALA A 6 -2.79 -23.98 6.82
CA ALA A 6 -2.58 -25.21 7.59
C ALA A 6 -3.80 -26.16 7.65
N PHE A 7 -4.99 -25.76 7.21
CA PHE A 7 -6.16 -26.65 7.20
C PHE A 7 -6.94 -26.51 5.90
N THR A 8 -6.63 -27.38 4.93
CA THR A 8 -7.56 -27.67 3.83
C THR A 8 -8.31 -28.95 4.19
N PRO A 9 -9.55 -28.89 4.73
CA PRO A 9 -10.36 -30.09 4.94
C PRO A 9 -10.52 -30.82 3.61
N LYS A 10 -10.51 -32.16 3.65
CA LYS A 10 -10.52 -33.07 2.47
C LYS A 10 -11.69 -32.86 1.47
N HIS A 11 -12.65 -31.98 1.77
CA HIS A 11 -13.84 -31.72 0.97
C HIS A 11 -13.98 -30.28 0.46
N VAL A 12 -12.97 -29.42 0.65
CA VAL A 12 -13.01 -28.04 0.13
C VAL A 12 -12.43 -27.98 -1.27
N LYS A 13 -13.29 -27.69 -2.26
CA LYS A 13 -12.88 -27.42 -3.64
C LYS A 13 -12.26 -26.02 -3.69
N LYS A 14 -10.94 -25.91 -3.93
CA LYS A 14 -10.27 -24.62 -4.13
C LYS A 14 -10.66 -24.08 -5.51
N TYR A 15 -11.55 -23.11 -5.56
CA TYR A 15 -11.98 -22.46 -6.81
C TYR A 15 -10.92 -21.51 -7.38
N ALA A 16 -10.04 -20.97 -6.52
CA ALA A 16 -8.90 -20.15 -6.89
C ALA A 16 -7.79 -20.26 -5.83
N ASN A 17 -6.53 -20.17 -6.23
CA ASN A 17 -5.39 -20.10 -5.31
C ASN A 17 -5.22 -18.67 -4.77
N LEU A 18 -6.20 -18.23 -3.99
CA LEU A 18 -6.26 -16.86 -3.48
C LEU A 18 -5.08 -16.51 -2.57
N SER A 19 -4.49 -17.50 -1.89
CA SER A 19 -3.29 -17.31 -1.06
C SER A 19 -2.12 -16.77 -1.90
N GLU A 20 -1.85 -17.43 -3.03
CA GLU A 20 -0.79 -17.04 -3.96
C GLU A 20 -1.06 -15.66 -4.58
N GLN A 21 -2.30 -15.40 -4.99
CA GLN A 21 -2.68 -14.09 -5.54
C GLN A 21 -2.48 -12.95 -4.53
N ILE A 22 -2.86 -13.17 -3.27
CA ILE A 22 -2.67 -12.19 -2.20
C ILE A 22 -1.17 -11.97 -1.95
N GLN A 23 -0.37 -13.04 -1.88
CA GLN A 23 1.08 -12.94 -1.67
C GLN A 23 1.77 -12.17 -2.81
N ASN A 24 1.37 -12.40 -4.06
CA ASN A 24 1.92 -11.69 -5.20
C ASN A 24 1.53 -10.21 -5.20
N ALA A 25 0.26 -9.89 -4.93
CA ALA A 25 -0.19 -8.50 -4.82
C ALA A 25 0.59 -7.69 -3.77
N PHE A 26 0.92 -8.31 -2.63
CA PHE A 26 1.76 -7.66 -1.61
C PHE A 26 3.21 -7.46 -2.09
N LYS A 27 3.79 -8.42 -2.81
CA LYS A 27 5.15 -8.27 -3.37
C LYS A 27 5.19 -7.15 -4.40
N ASP A 28 4.19 -7.08 -5.27
CA ASP A 28 4.10 -6.05 -6.31
C ASP A 28 3.99 -4.66 -5.68
N TYR A 29 3.13 -4.49 -4.67
CA TYR A 29 3.04 -3.23 -3.92
C TYR A 29 4.37 -2.83 -3.26
N ILE A 30 5.07 -3.77 -2.62
CA ILE A 30 6.38 -3.51 -2.00
C ILE A 30 7.39 -3.07 -3.07
N ASN A 31 7.36 -3.70 -4.24
CA ASN A 31 8.24 -3.34 -5.35
C ASN A 31 7.91 -1.94 -5.88
N ASP A 32 6.64 -1.63 -6.07
CA ASP A 32 6.22 -0.31 -6.56
C ASP A 32 6.59 0.84 -5.62
N VAL A 33 6.53 0.61 -4.30
CA VAL A 33 6.99 1.59 -3.30
C VAL A 33 8.51 1.76 -3.33
N LYS A 34 9.27 0.67 -3.51
CA LYS A 34 10.74 0.70 -3.57
C LYS A 34 11.26 1.37 -4.83
N GLU A 35 10.62 1.09 -5.97
CA GLU A 35 10.95 1.65 -7.28
C GLU A 35 10.38 3.07 -7.46
N VAL A 36 9.68 3.62 -6.44
CA VAL A 36 9.05 4.95 -6.49
C VAL A 36 7.99 5.06 -7.61
N ASN A 37 7.49 3.91 -8.08
CA ASN A 37 6.37 3.84 -9.01
C ASN A 37 5.04 4.13 -8.30
N PHE A 38 4.98 3.91 -6.99
CA PHE A 38 3.86 4.28 -6.12
C PHE A 38 4.32 5.19 -4.97
N PRO A 39 3.54 6.23 -4.62
CA PRO A 39 2.25 6.63 -5.20
C PRO A 39 2.41 7.37 -6.53
N THR A 40 1.57 7.04 -7.52
CA THR A 40 1.50 7.80 -8.77
C THR A 40 0.85 9.16 -8.54
N ALA A 41 0.98 10.08 -9.51
CA ALA A 41 0.32 11.39 -9.46
C ALA A 41 -1.21 11.29 -9.41
N GLU A 42 -1.80 10.19 -9.89
CA GLU A 42 -3.25 9.91 -9.80
C GLU A 42 -3.68 9.43 -8.40
N HIS A 43 -2.75 8.84 -7.65
CA HIS A 43 -2.93 8.42 -6.26
C HIS A 43 -2.31 9.40 -5.25
N SER A 44 -1.94 10.60 -5.71
CA SER A 44 -1.35 11.65 -4.90
C SER A 44 -2.18 12.92 -5.03
N PHE A 45 -2.58 13.50 -3.89
CA PHE A 45 -3.16 14.84 -3.90
C PHE A 45 -2.04 15.87 -4.07
N LYS A 46 -2.18 16.71 -5.10
CA LYS A 46 -1.31 17.89 -5.25
C LYS A 46 -1.74 18.90 -4.20
N ILE A 47 -0.90 19.09 -3.20
CA ILE A 47 -1.03 20.19 -2.25
C ILE A 47 -0.79 21.53 -3.00
N SER A 48 -1.64 22.52 -2.76
CA SER A 48 -1.50 23.85 -3.37
C SER A 48 -0.25 24.57 -2.84
N GLU A 49 0.30 25.52 -3.60
CA GLU A 49 1.51 26.24 -3.19
C GLU A 49 1.32 27.03 -1.86
N GLU A 50 0.10 27.50 -1.60
CA GLU A 50 -0.28 28.15 -0.35
C GLU A 50 -0.24 27.18 0.83
N GLU A 51 -0.82 25.99 0.67
CA GLU A 51 -0.83 24.94 1.70
C GLU A 51 0.57 24.38 1.95
N LYS A 52 1.41 24.21 0.92
CA LYS A 52 2.82 23.82 1.07
C LYS A 52 3.59 24.83 1.92
N THR A 53 3.43 26.13 1.61
CA THR A 53 4.12 27.20 2.33
C THR A 53 3.72 27.24 3.80
N MET A 54 2.41 27.08 4.08
CA MET A 54 1.89 27.00 5.43
C MET A 54 2.44 25.78 6.19
N PHE A 55 2.50 24.62 5.54
CA PHE A 55 3.05 23.39 6.12
C PHE A 55 4.53 23.54 6.52
N TYR A 56 5.38 24.05 5.64
CA TYR A 56 6.80 24.30 5.96
C TYR A 56 6.99 25.32 7.08
N LYS A 57 6.12 26.34 7.14
CA LYS A 57 6.13 27.34 8.21
C LYS A 57 5.71 26.76 9.57
N ILE A 58 4.84 25.77 9.59
CA ILE A 58 4.45 25.06 10.81
C ILE A 58 5.58 24.12 11.28
N LEU A 59 6.25 23.43 10.36
CA LEU A 59 7.39 22.55 10.69
C LEU A 59 8.53 23.34 11.34
N SER A 60 8.94 24.47 10.75
CA SER A 60 10.05 25.29 11.29
C SER A 60 9.74 25.96 12.63
N LYS A 61 8.45 26.13 12.96
CA LYS A 61 8.00 26.75 14.21
C LYS A 61 7.85 25.77 15.37
N LYS A 62 7.84 24.46 15.10
CA LYS A 62 7.69 23.41 16.12
C LYS A 62 9.04 22.95 16.70
N GLU A 63 10.16 23.34 16.08
CA GLU A 63 11.53 23.05 16.53
C GLU A 63 12.18 24.20 17.34
N SER A 64 11.42 25.21 17.77
CA SER A 64 11.87 26.27 18.71
C SER A 64 11.08 26.29 20.00
#